data_AF-A0A931YFJ4-F1
#
_entry.id   AF-A0A931YFJ4-F1
#
_cell.length_a   1.000
_cell.length_b   1.000
_cell.length_c   1.000
_cell.angle_alpha   90.00
_cell.angle_beta   90.00
_cell.angle_gamma   90.00
#
_symmetry.space_group_name_H-M   'P 1'
#
loop_
_entity.id
_entity.type
_entity.pdbx_description
1 polymer ?
#
loop_
_entity_poly.entity_id
_entity_poly.type
_entity_poly.pdbx_seq_one_letter_code
_entity_poly.pdbx_strand_id
1 'polypeptide(L)'
;MAETFGSTAHGAGRAMSRGEAKRRVHGEALLREMEARGIIVQVASKSGVAEEAGVAYKDLKAVVDVVHRLDISRKVAFLTPIGNIKG
;
A
#
# COMPACT_ATOMS: atom_id res chain seq x y z
N MET A 1 -9.51 23.89 3.70
CA MET A 1 -10.21 24.49 2.53
C MET A 1 -9.30 25.46 1.77
N ALA A 2 -8.60 26.35 2.47
CA ALA A 2 -7.80 27.42 1.85
C ALA A 2 -6.68 26.93 0.90
N GLU A 3 -5.98 25.84 1.22
CA GLU A 3 -4.83 25.40 0.40
C GLU A 3 -5.19 24.46 -0.75
N THR A 4 -6.09 23.50 -0.51
CA THR A 4 -6.33 22.37 -1.43
C THR A 4 -7.79 22.21 -1.85
N PHE A 5 -8.61 23.27 -1.73
CA PHE A 5 -10.05 23.22 -1.98
C PHE A 5 -10.78 22.12 -1.19
N GLY A 6 -10.25 21.74 -0.01
CA GLY A 6 -10.81 20.66 0.80
C GLY A 6 -10.43 19.25 0.36
N SER A 7 -9.34 19.10 -0.40
CA SER A 7 -8.84 17.80 -0.89
C SER A 7 -7.60 17.31 -0.13
N THR A 8 -7.31 16.00 -0.22
CA THR A 8 -6.12 15.36 0.37
C THR A 8 -5.62 14.16 -0.46
N ALA A 9 -4.56 13.51 0.00
CA ALA A 9 -4.02 12.29 -0.60
C ALA A 9 -4.96 11.08 -0.42
N HIS A 10 -5.05 10.22 -1.44
CA HIS A 10 -5.90 9.02 -1.44
C HIS A 10 -5.18 7.75 -0.98
N GLY A 11 -3.86 7.78 -0.85
CA GLY A 11 -3.05 6.62 -0.51
C GLY A 11 -1.56 6.85 -0.79
N ALA A 12 -0.75 5.79 -0.69
CA ALA A 12 0.70 5.88 -0.84
C ALA A 12 1.15 6.31 -2.25
N GLY A 13 0.42 5.87 -3.29
CA GLY A 13 0.88 5.99 -4.67
C GLY A 13 2.06 5.06 -4.99
N ARG A 14 2.20 4.69 -6.26
CA ARG A 14 3.28 3.79 -6.69
C ARG A 14 4.63 4.51 -6.71
N ALA A 15 5.67 3.80 -6.31
CA ALA A 15 7.06 4.21 -6.45
C ALA A 15 7.74 3.55 -7.67
N MET A 16 7.16 2.48 -8.21
CA MET A 16 7.68 1.77 -9.39
C MET A 16 6.57 1.28 -10.33
N SER A 17 6.97 0.97 -11.57
CA SER A 17 6.06 0.40 -12.56
C SER A 17 5.61 -1.02 -12.17
N ARG A 18 4.50 -1.50 -12.75
CA ARG A 18 4.02 -2.88 -12.54
C ARG A 18 5.02 -3.91 -13.07
N GLY A 19 5.60 -3.65 -14.24
CA GLY A 19 6.61 -4.53 -14.84
C GLY A 19 7.88 -4.63 -14.01
N GLU A 20 8.31 -3.52 -13.40
CA GLU A 20 9.44 -3.53 -12.47
C GLU A 20 9.12 -4.31 -11.19
N ALA A 21 7.94 -4.10 -10.60
CA ALA A 21 7.52 -4.86 -9.42
C ALA A 21 7.51 -6.37 -9.68
N LYS A 22 6.98 -6.80 -10.84
CA LYS A 22 7.00 -8.20 -11.29
C LYS A 22 8.41 -8.79 -11.45
N ARG A 23 9.39 -7.98 -11.86
CA ARG A 23 10.79 -8.43 -11.98
C ARG A 23 11.49 -8.54 -10.63
N ARG A 24 11.12 -7.69 -9.66
CA ARG A 24 11.76 -7.64 -8.34
C ARG A 24 11.11 -8.56 -7.30
N VAL A 25 9.82 -8.89 -7.47
CA VAL A 25 9.03 -9.59 -6.46
C VAL A 25 8.55 -10.94 -6.97
N HIS A 26 8.85 -11.97 -6.21
CA HIS A 26 8.29 -13.30 -6.41
C HIS A 26 7.01 -13.46 -5.58
N GLY A 27 5.87 -13.61 -6.26
CA GLY A 27 4.56 -13.64 -5.61
C GLY A 27 4.43 -14.67 -4.49
N GLU A 28 5.02 -15.86 -4.65
CA GLU A 28 4.98 -16.90 -3.60
C GLU A 28 5.78 -16.55 -2.35
N ALA A 29 6.94 -15.88 -2.52
CA ALA A 29 7.72 -15.41 -1.39
C ALA A 29 6.96 -14.30 -0.62
N LEU A 30 6.28 -13.41 -1.37
CA LEU A 30 5.44 -12.38 -0.76
C LEU A 30 4.27 -12.98 0.02
N LEU A 31 3.59 -14.00 -0.52
CA LEU A 31 2.50 -14.67 0.20
C LEU A 31 2.99 -15.30 1.51
N ARG A 32 4.14 -15.99 1.48
CA ARG A 32 4.76 -16.55 2.70
C ARG A 32 5.14 -15.47 3.71
N GLU A 33 5.64 -14.32 3.25
CA GLU A 33 5.94 -13.19 4.12
C GLU A 33 4.67 -12.63 4.78
N MET A 34 3.59 -12.47 4.02
CA MET A 34 2.30 -11.99 4.55
C MET A 34 1.72 -12.97 5.56
N GLU A 35 1.77 -14.28 5.26
CA GLU A 35 1.32 -15.33 6.18
C GLU A 35 2.14 -15.35 7.48
N ALA A 36 3.47 -15.22 7.39
CA ALA A 36 4.34 -15.11 8.55
C ALA A 36 4.06 -13.87 9.42
N ARG A 37 3.46 -12.83 8.82
CA ARG A 37 2.99 -11.62 9.51
C ARG A 37 1.56 -11.72 10.03
N GLY A 38 0.91 -12.88 9.89
CA GLY A 38 -0.49 -13.11 10.30
C GLY A 38 -1.52 -12.49 9.36
N ILE A 39 -1.16 -12.21 8.10
CA ILE A 39 -2.03 -11.60 7.10
C ILE A 39 -2.47 -12.67 6.11
N ILE A 40 -3.76 -12.98 6.10
CA ILE A 40 -4.34 -13.97 5.18
C ILE A 40 -4.54 -13.34 3.80
N VAL A 41 -3.86 -13.84 2.78
CA VAL A 41 -4.01 -13.32 1.41
C VAL A 41 -4.69 -14.35 0.51
N GLN A 42 -5.83 -13.99 -0.08
CA GLN A 42 -6.51 -14.79 -1.09
C GLN A 42 -6.52 -14.04 -2.42
N VAL A 43 -6.07 -14.71 -3.49
CA VAL A 43 -6.00 -14.13 -4.83
C VAL A 43 -6.60 -15.05 -5.88
N ALA A 44 -7.28 -14.48 -6.87
CA ALA A 44 -7.74 -15.23 -8.04
C ALA A 44 -6.58 -15.70 -8.94
N SER A 45 -5.53 -14.88 -9.03
CA SER A 45 -4.31 -15.22 -9.78
C SER A 45 -3.05 -14.82 -9.01
N LYS A 46 -2.12 -15.77 -8.90
CA LYS A 46 -0.79 -15.54 -8.31
C LYS A 46 0.04 -14.51 -9.08
N SER A 47 -0.20 -14.31 -10.38
CA SER A 47 0.60 -13.40 -11.21
C SER A 47 0.38 -11.91 -10.90
N GLY A 48 -0.77 -11.56 -10.31
CA GLY A 48 -1.09 -10.20 -9.88
C GLY A 48 -0.48 -9.80 -8.52
N VAL A 49 -0.14 -10.78 -7.69
CA VAL A 49 0.37 -10.57 -6.32
C VAL A 49 1.66 -9.74 -6.32
N ALA A 50 2.56 -10.01 -7.27
CA ALA A 50 3.83 -9.29 -7.36
C ALA A 50 3.67 -7.81 -7.73
N GLU A 51 2.60 -7.43 -8.44
CA GLU A 51 2.36 -6.02 -8.80
C GLU A 51 1.97 -5.18 -7.59
N GLU A 52 1.40 -5.80 -6.56
CA GLU A 52 0.81 -5.13 -5.39
C GLU A 52 1.68 -5.25 -4.14
N ALA A 53 2.88 -5.81 -4.28
CA ALA A 53 3.87 -5.86 -3.22
C ALA A 53 4.07 -4.47 -2.59
N GLY A 54 4.19 -4.42 -1.26
CA GLY A 54 4.34 -3.15 -0.53
C GLY A 54 5.52 -2.31 -1.03
N VAL A 55 6.61 -2.98 -1.46
CA VAL A 55 7.79 -2.33 -2.06
C VAL A 55 7.47 -1.53 -3.33
N ALA A 56 6.36 -1.83 -4.00
CA ALA A 56 5.96 -1.13 -5.21
C ALA A 56 5.32 0.24 -4.95
N TYR A 57 5.00 0.53 -3.69
CA TYR A 57 4.38 1.77 -3.24
C TYR A 57 5.35 2.60 -2.40
N LYS A 58 5.05 3.90 -2.28
CA LYS A 58 5.73 4.76 -1.31
C LYS A 58 5.40 4.32 0.11
N ASP A 59 6.17 4.80 1.09
CA ASP A 59 5.78 4.67 2.48
C ASP A 59 4.51 5.48 2.77
N LEU A 60 3.42 4.78 3.08
CA LEU A 60 2.15 5.38 3.45
C LEU A 60 2.29 6.30 4.67
N LYS A 61 3.10 5.94 5.66
CA LYS A 61 3.29 6.75 6.86
C LYS A 61 3.92 8.09 6.50
N ALA A 62 4.93 8.10 5.64
CA ALA A 62 5.53 9.34 5.14
C ALA A 62 4.52 10.23 4.40
N VAL A 63 3.67 9.66 3.54
CA VAL A 63 2.61 10.42 2.84
C VAL A 63 1.62 11.04 3.83
N VAL A 64 1.15 10.25 4.80
CA VAL A 64 0.21 10.72 5.84
C VAL A 64 0.86 11.78 6.74
N ASP A 65 2.14 11.63 7.07
CA ASP A 65 2.90 12.59 7.87
C ASP A 65 3.00 13.95 7.19
N VAL A 66 3.23 13.98 5.88
CA VAL A 66 3.29 15.23 5.10
C VAL A 66 1.95 15.96 5.13
N VAL A 67 0.86 15.29 4.75
CA VAL A 67 -0.48 15.95 4.72
C VAL A 67 -0.96 16.35 6.11
N HIS A 68 -0.49 15.66 7.15
CA HIS A 68 -0.75 16.04 8.53
C HIS A 68 0.01 17.29 8.97
N ARG A 69 1.30 17.36 8.64
CA ARG A 69 2.16 18.52 8.97
C ARG A 69 1.77 19.79 8.20
N LEU A 70 1.18 19.63 7.02
CA LEU A 70 0.60 20.72 6.24
C LEU A 70 -0.79 21.15 6.73
N ASP A 71 -1.32 20.53 7.79
CA ASP A 71 -2.65 20.79 8.34
C ASP A 71 -3.82 20.66 7.33
N ILE A 72 -3.60 19.92 6.24
CA ILE A 72 -4.65 19.59 5.26
C ILE A 72 -5.35 18.27 5.58
N SER A 73 -4.86 17.52 6.58
CA SER A 73 -5.50 16.30 7.10
C SER A 73 -5.10 16.03 8.55
N ARG A 74 -6.03 15.52 9.35
CA ARG A 74 -5.73 15.11 10.74
C ARG A 74 -5.55 13.60 10.81
N LYS A 75 -4.47 13.13 11.45
CA LYS A 75 -4.34 11.71 11.80
C LYS A 75 -5.38 11.34 12.85
N VAL A 76 -6.11 10.24 12.64
CA VAL A 76 -7.18 9.80 13.54
C VAL A 76 -6.92 8.38 14.05
N ALA A 77 -6.71 7.44 13.14
CA ALA A 77 -6.44 6.05 13.47
C ALA A 77 -5.47 5.43 12.45
N PHE A 78 -4.81 4.35 12.84
CA PHE A 78 -4.00 3.53 11.96
C PHE A 78 -4.50 2.08 12.03
N LEU A 79 -4.76 1.48 10.87
CA LEU A 79 -5.28 0.12 10.77
C LEU A 79 -4.17 -0.80 10.27
N THR A 80 -4.05 -1.98 10.90
CA THR A 80 -3.13 -3.03 10.46
C THR A 80 -3.94 -4.13 9.79
N PRO A 81 -3.59 -4.57 8.57
CA PRO A 81 -4.35 -5.61 7.88
C PRO A 81 -4.18 -6.96 8.59
N ILE A 82 -5.27 -7.74 8.62
CA ILE A 82 -5.29 -9.15 9.03
C ILE A 82 -5.66 -10.08 7.86
N GLY A 83 -6.21 -9.52 6.79
CA GLY A 83 -6.51 -10.25 5.57
C GLY A 83 -6.68 -9.35 4.36
N ASN A 84 -6.44 -9.90 3.17
CA ASN A 84 -6.59 -9.25 1.88
C ASN A 84 -7.15 -10.27 0.86
N ILE A 85 -8.36 -10.00 0.35
CA ILE A 85 -9.00 -10.83 -0.67
C ILE A 85 -9.04 -10.02 -1.96
N LYS A 86 -8.44 -10.59 -3.02
CA LYS A 86 -8.22 -9.91 -4.30
C LYS A 86 -8.73 -10.76 -5.46
N GLY A 87 -9.68 -10.21 -6.23
CA GLY A 87 -10.16 -10.74 -7.51
C GLY A 87 -9.37 -10.19 -8.69
#